data_AF-A0A7V9JG39-F1
#
_entry.id   AF-A0A7V9JG39-F1
#
_cell.length_a   1.000
_cell.length_b   1.000
_cell.length_c   1.000
_cell.angle_alpha   90.00
_cell.angle_beta   90.00
_cell.angle_gamma   90.00
#
_symmetry.space_group_name_H-M   'P 1'
#
loop_
_entity.id
_entity.type
_entity.pdbx_description
1 polymer ?
#
loop_
_entity_poly.entity_id
_entity_poly.type
_entity_poly.pdbx_seq_one_letter_code
_entity_poly.pdbx_strand_id
1 'polypeptide(L)' 'MREPIGAPVAGRGSRAGKVRKEFWLSQELLHEAQTYLGAATERETVEMALDLVAFRKELGEGARALRSLRLRRLD' A
#
# COMPACT_ATOMS: atom_id res chain seq x y z
N MET A 1 38.67 -2.80 -20.80
CA MET A 1 37.29 -2.30 -20.57
C MET A 1 36.54 -3.40 -19.83
N ARG A 2 36.22 -3.21 -18.55
CA ARG A 2 35.48 -4.17 -17.71
C ARG A 2 34.27 -3.43 -17.15
N GLU A 3 33.07 -3.96 -17.40
CA GLU A 3 31.79 -3.46 -16.87
C GLU A 3 31.80 -3.48 -15.34
N PRO A 4 31.34 -2.42 -14.64
CA PRO A 4 31.16 -2.48 -13.19
C PRO A 4 29.88 -3.26 -12.83
N ILE A 5 30.08 -4.23 -11.95
CA ILE A 5 29.07 -5.11 -11.33
C ILE A 5 27.98 -4.27 -10.65
N GLY A 6 26.74 -4.69 -10.87
CA GLY A 6 25.50 -4.01 -10.48
C GLY A 6 25.46 -3.44 -9.07
N ALA A 7 24.86 -2.25 -8.98
CA ALA A 7 24.57 -1.57 -7.73
C ALA A 7 23.80 -2.49 -6.76
N PRO A 8 24.02 -2.36 -5.45
CA PRO A 8 23.23 -3.08 -4.46
C PRO A 8 21.77 -2.70 -4.62
N VAL A 9 20.94 -3.68 -4.98
CA VAL A 9 19.49 -3.57 -4.92
C VAL A 9 19.14 -3.27 -3.46
N ALA A 10 18.64 -2.06 -3.19
CA ALA A 10 18.25 -1.64 -1.86
C ALA A 10 17.30 -2.68 -1.28
N GLY A 11 17.81 -3.47 -0.34
CA GLY A 11 17.07 -4.57 0.28
C GLY A 11 15.87 -4.02 1.02
N ARG A 12 14.70 -4.56 0.64
CA ARG A 12 13.45 -4.67 1.42
C ARG A 12 13.54 -4.13 2.85
N GLY A 13 12.70 -3.14 3.15
CA GLY A 13 12.54 -2.52 4.47
C GLY A 13 12.71 -3.51 5.62
N SER A 14 13.53 -3.12 6.59
CA SER A 14 13.87 -3.96 7.74
C SER A 14 12.59 -4.41 8.44
N ARG A 15 12.43 -5.72 8.64
CA ARG A 15 11.30 -6.33 9.34
C ARG A 15 11.27 -6.03 10.84
N ALA A 16 12.06 -5.05 11.30
CA ALA A 16 12.16 -4.66 12.70
C ALA A 16 10.79 -4.15 13.18
N GLY A 17 10.17 -4.89 14.11
CA GLY A 17 8.86 -4.58 14.68
C GLY A 17 7.69 -5.40 14.14
N LYS A 18 7.89 -6.31 13.18
CA LYS A 18 6.80 -7.16 12.68
C LYS A 18 6.49 -8.29 13.67
N VAL A 19 5.52 -8.05 14.56
CA VAL A 19 5.00 -9.09 15.48
C VAL A 19 4.10 -10.04 14.70
N ARG A 20 4.40 -11.35 14.73
CA ARG A 20 3.49 -12.38 14.20
C ARG A 20 2.20 -12.38 15.03
N LYS A 21 1.08 -12.19 14.35
CA LYS A 21 -0.26 -12.34 14.91
C LYS A 21 -0.96 -13.40 14.09
N GLU A 22 -1.53 -14.40 14.75
CA GLU A 22 -2.33 -15.41 14.07
C GLU A 22 -3.79 -15.00 14.11
N PHE A 23 -4.41 -14.92 12.93
CA PHE A 23 -5.80 -14.55 12.75
C PHE A 23 -6.45 -15.58 11.83
N TRP A 24 -7.65 -16.00 12.20
CA TRP A 24 -8.48 -16.83 11.33
C TRP A 24 -9.29 -15.90 10.42
N LEU A 25 -9.02 -15.97 9.13
CA LEU A 25 -9.75 -15.23 8.10
C LEU A 25 -10.60 -16.19 7.28
N SER A 26 -11.76 -15.72 6.83
CA SER A 26 -12.54 -16.45 5.84
C SER A 26 -11.74 -16.55 4.54
N GLN A 27 -11.63 -17.77 4.01
CA GLN A 27 -10.94 -18.05 2.75
C GLN A 27 -11.65 -17.39 1.56
N GLU A 28 -12.98 -17.30 1.61
CA GLU A 28 -13.77 -16.60 0.60
C GLU A 28 -13.44 -15.10 0.56
N LEU A 29 -13.37 -14.47 1.73
CA LEU A 29 -13.05 -13.05 1.85
C LEU A 29 -11.61 -12.75 1.41
N LEU A 30 -10.67 -13.65 1.72
CA LEU A 30 -9.29 -13.54 1.23
C LEU A 30 -9.21 -13.66 -0.29
N HIS A 31 -9.95 -14.61 -0.88
CA HIS A 31 -9.98 -14.79 -2.32
C HIS A 31 -10.56 -13.58 -3.05
N GLU A 32 -11.71 -13.08 -2.59
CA GLU A 32 -12.34 -11.89 -3.15
C GLU A 32 -11.40 -10.68 -3.09
N ALA A 33 -10.79 -10.44 -1.93
CA ALA A 33 -9.84 -9.36 -1.75
C ALA A 33 -8.60 -9.54 -2.63
N GLN A 34 -8.10 -10.78 -2.79
CA GLN A 34 -6.94 -11.05 -3.63
C GLN A 34 -7.23 -10.75 -5.10
N THR A 35 -8.39 -11.17 -5.61
CA THR A 35 -8.83 -10.86 -6.97
C THR A 35 -9.01 -9.37 -7.19
N TYR A 36 -9.67 -8.68 -6.26
CA TYR A 36 -9.91 -7.25 -6.35
C TYR A 36 -8.61 -6.42 -6.32
N LEU A 37 -7.68 -6.80 -5.44
CA LEU A 37 -6.41 -6.09 -5.25
C LEU A 37 -5.34 -6.51 -6.26
N GLY A 38 -5.53 -7.62 -6.98
CA GLY A 38 -4.53 -8.18 -7.90
C GLY A 38 -3.28 -8.69 -7.18
N ALA A 39 -3.40 -9.09 -5.91
CA ALA A 39 -2.28 -9.56 -5.10
C ALA A 39 -1.87 -11.00 -5.45
N ALA A 40 -0.56 -11.29 -5.43
CA ALA A 40 -0.05 -12.61 -5.76
C ALA A 40 -0.16 -13.59 -4.59
N THR A 41 -0.26 -13.09 -3.35
CA THR A 41 -0.32 -13.93 -2.13
C THR A 41 -1.32 -13.39 -1.11
N GLU A 42 -1.89 -14.26 -0.27
CA GLU A 42 -2.77 -13.85 0.84
C GLU A 42 -2.13 -12.80 1.76
N ARG A 43 -0.84 -12.96 2.05
CA ARG A 43 -0.06 -12.01 2.85
C ARG A 43 -0.06 -10.63 2.21
N GLU A 44 0.21 -10.58 0.91
CA GLU A 44 0.22 -9.34 0.14
C GLU A 44 -1.18 -8.72 0.08
N THR A 45 -2.22 -9.52 -0.11
CA THR A 45 -3.62 -9.09 -0.02
C THR A 45 -3.89 -8.36 1.29
N VAL A 46 -3.50 -8.95 2.42
CA VAL A 46 -3.72 -8.35 3.75
C VAL A 46 -2.91 -7.07 3.93
N GLU A 47 -1.65 -7.04 3.47
CA GLU A 47 -0.83 -5.83 3.55
C GLU A 47 -1.41 -4.69 2.72
N MET A 48 -1.77 -4.95 1.46
CA MET A 48 -2.38 -3.96 0.57
C MET A 48 -3.73 -3.46 1.11
N ALA A 49 -4.57 -4.35 1.67
CA ALA A 49 -5.83 -3.97 2.26
C ALA A 49 -5.64 -3.01 3.45
N LEU A 50 -4.64 -3.26 4.31
CA LEU A 50 -4.30 -2.38 5.42
C LEU A 50 -3.76 -1.03 4.94
N ASP A 51 -2.92 -1.02 3.90
CA ASP A 51 -2.41 0.20 3.30
C ASP A 51 -3.55 1.05 2.71
N LEU A 52 -4.54 0.43 2.06
CA LEU A 52 -5.73 1.12 1.55
C LEU A 52 -6.57 1.74 2.66
N VAL A 53 -6.71 1.07 3.81
CA VAL A 53 -7.42 1.62 4.98
C VAL A 53 -6.70 2.86 5.51
N ALA A 54 -5.36 2.83 5.57
CA ALA A 54 -4.56 4.00 5.94
C ALA A 54 -4.71 5.13 4.92
N PHE A 55 -4.57 4.81 3.63
CA PHE A 55 -4.69 5.77 2.52
C PHE A 55 -6.06 6.45 2.48
N ARG A 56 -7.15 5.73 2.80
CA ARG A 56 -8.50 6.32 2.86
C ARG A 56 -8.57 7.54 3.77
N LYS A 57 -7.82 7.56 4.88
CA LYS A 57 -7.76 8.70 5.79
C LYS A 57 -7.10 9.90 5.10
N GLU A 58 -5.93 9.69 4.51
CA GLU A 58 -5.15 10.71 3.81
C GLU A 58 -5.92 11.29 2.63
N LEU A 59 -6.59 10.44 1.85
CA LEU A 59 -7.45 10.87 0.74
C LEU A 59 -8.58 11.77 1.23
N GLY A 60 -9.21 11.43 2.37
CA GLY A 60 -10.26 12.25 2.96
C GLY A 60 -9.78 13.61 3.49
N GLU A 61 -8.54 13.67 3.98
CA GLU A 61 -7.89 14.92 4.40
C GLU A 61 -7.50 15.78 3.19
N GLY A 62 -6.90 15.17 2.17
CA GLY A 62 -6.55 15.83 0.91
C GLY A 62 -7.77 16.38 0.18
N ALA A 63 -8.86 15.61 0.10
CA ALA A 63 -10.11 16.07 -0.52
C ALA A 63 -10.71 17.28 0.22
N ARG A 64 -10.65 17.30 1.57
CA ARG A 64 -11.07 18.45 2.37
C ARG A 64 -10.18 19.67 2.12
N ALA A 65 -8.86 19.48 2.04
CA ALA A 65 -7.92 20.54 1.72
C ALA A 65 -8.18 21.13 0.33
N LEU A 66 -8.38 20.30 -0.69
CA LEU A 66 -8.71 20.75 -2.05
C LEU A 66 -10.01 21.55 -2.11
N ARG A 67 -11.05 21.13 -1.38
CA ARG A 67 -12.31 21.90 -1.29
C ARG A 67 -12.14 23.29 -0.65
N SER A 68 -11.12 23.46 0.20
CA SER A 68 -10.81 24.74 0.82
C SER A 68 -10.01 25.69 -0.08
N LEU A 69 -9.40 25.18 -1.15
CA LEU A 69 -8.68 26.00 -2.11
C LEU A 69 -9.69 26.80 -2.95
N ARG A 70 -9.64 28.13 -2.82
CA ARG A 70 -10.28 29.01 -3.81
C ARG A 70 -9.43 29.02 -5.07
N LEU A 71 -9.76 28.15 -6.01
CA LEU A 71 -9.19 28.18 -7.35
C LEU A 71 -9.60 29.49 -8.02
N ARG A 72 -8.65 30.42 -8.17
CA ARG A 72 -8.82 31.58 -9.05
C ARG A 72 -8.60 31.12 -10.48
N ARG A 73 -9.54 31.47 -11.37
CA ARG A 73 -9.36 31.30 -12.80
C ARG A 73 -8.17 32.19 -13.22
N LEU A 74 -7.19 31.59 -13.88
CA LEU A 74 -6.19 32.33 -14.63
C LEU A 74 -6.84 32.66 -15.97
N ASP A 75 -7.24 33.92 -16.12
CA ASP A 75 -7.65 34.51 -17.39
C ASP A 75 -6.40 35.11 -18.06
#